data_AF-A0A1W9HF94-F1
#
_entry.id   AF-A0A1W9HF94-F1
#
_cell.length_a   1.000
_cell.length_b   1.000
_cell.length_c   1.000
_cell.angle_alpha   90.00
_cell.angle_beta   90.00
_cell.angle_gamma   90.00
#
_symmetry.space_group_name_H-M   'P 1'
#
loop_
_entity.id
_entity.type
_entity.pdbx_description
1 polymer ?
#
loop_
_entity_poly.entity_id
_entity_poly.type
_entity_poly.pdbx_seq_one_letter_code
_entity_poly.pdbx_strand_id
1 'polypeptide(L)'
;MALDLSWEDVLEVGQGGPGCGLLHINGRQPKGAFRYLPPAIEHDGHVYASTFVPGGFELCVIDPVTLVRRTLSPRLPYARLVRVEEGGPVYVDAFVHGQECRWELAPPKRGGLLGRLLKR
;
A
#
# COMPACT_ATOMS: atom_id res chain seq x y z
N MET A 1 15.01 -5.25 10.63
CA MET A 1 14.62 -4.09 11.46
C MET A 1 13.18 -3.81 11.11
N ALA A 2 12.28 -3.74 12.09
CA ALA A 2 10.90 -3.34 11.82
C ALA A 2 10.87 -1.89 11.36
N LEU A 3 10.02 -1.57 10.39
CA LEU A 3 9.80 -0.22 9.92
C LEU A 3 8.94 0.54 10.92
N ASP A 4 9.30 1.80 11.18
CA ASP A 4 8.46 2.71 11.93
C ASP A 4 7.43 3.34 10.99
N LEU A 5 6.15 3.02 11.20
CA LEU A 5 5.04 3.52 10.40
C LEU A 5 4.21 4.48 11.23
N SER A 6 4.14 5.74 10.81
CA SER A 6 3.39 6.79 11.51
C SER A 6 2.54 7.61 10.55
N TRP A 7 1.56 8.32 11.12
CA TRP A 7 0.52 9.03 10.38
C TRP A 7 0.42 10.46 10.86
N GLU A 8 0.33 11.39 9.91
CA GLU A 8 0.06 12.81 10.18
C GLU A 8 -1.15 13.28 9.37
N ASP A 9 -1.84 14.32 9.87
CA ASP A 9 -2.93 15.00 9.17
C ASP A 9 -4.00 14.07 8.56
N VAL A 10 -4.41 13.06 9.32
CA VAL A 10 -5.50 12.14 8.91
C VAL A 10 -6.80 12.93 8.84
N LEU A 11 -7.24 13.25 7.62
CA LEU A 11 -8.46 14.00 7.37
C LEU A 11 -9.62 13.03 7.15
N GLU A 12 -10.57 12.99 8.08
CA GLU A 12 -11.81 12.22 7.92
C GLU A 12 -12.54 12.62 6.64
N VAL A 13 -13.04 11.62 5.92
CA VAL A 13 -13.82 11.84 4.69
C VAL A 13 -15.26 11.40 4.96
N GLY A 14 -16.19 12.36 5.07
CA GLY A 14 -17.62 12.10 5.27
C GLY A 14 -18.05 11.83 6.72
N GLN A 15 -19.23 11.21 6.92
CA GLN A 15 -19.80 10.90 8.23
C GLN A 15 -19.12 9.68 8.89
N GLY A 16 -17.88 9.84 9.35
CA GLY A 16 -17.19 8.88 10.23
C GLY A 16 -16.42 7.74 9.55
N GLY A 17 -16.07 7.88 8.26
CA GLY A 17 -15.18 6.95 7.58
C GLY A 17 -13.69 7.22 7.89
N PRO A 18 -12.78 6.22 7.76
CA PRO A 18 -11.36 6.44 8.02
C PRO A 18 -10.82 7.51 7.07
N GLY A 19 -10.15 8.51 7.66
CA GLY A 19 -9.58 9.61 6.93
C GLY A 19 -8.32 9.25 6.14
N CYS A 20 -7.97 10.07 5.15
CA CYS A 20 -6.69 9.93 4.45
C CYS A 20 -5.66 10.87 5.06
N GLY A 21 -4.48 10.35 5.40
CA GLY A 21 -3.38 11.10 6.01
C GLY A 21 -2.06 11.00 5.26
N LEU A 22 -1.05 11.66 5.79
CA LEU A 22 0.33 11.57 5.34
C LEU A 22 1.00 10.39 6.04
N LEU A 23 1.37 9.38 5.25
CA LEU A 23 2.12 8.22 5.73
C LEU A 23 3.60 8.60 5.87
N HIS A 24 4.18 8.27 7.01
CA HIS A 24 5.62 8.33 7.24
C HIS A 24 6.17 6.92 7.45
N ILE A 25 7.29 6.64 6.78
CA ILE A 25 8.07 5.40 6.89
C ILE A 25 9.45 5.81 7.41
N ASN A 26 9.79 5.39 8.63
CA ASN A 26 11.02 5.81 9.33
C ASN A 26 11.17 7.34 9.36
N GLY A 27 10.08 8.05 9.68
CA GLY A 27 10.04 9.51 9.76
C GLY A 27 10.09 10.24 8.41
N ARG A 28 9.93 9.55 7.27
CA ARG A 28 9.97 10.16 5.94
C ARG A 28 8.74 9.83 5.11
N GLN A 29 8.28 10.80 4.31
CA GLN A 29 7.11 10.59 3.44
C GLN A 29 7.49 9.89 2.12
N PRO A 30 6.64 8.97 1.64
CA PRO A 30 6.69 8.49 0.26
C PRO A 30 6.64 9.64 -0.76
N LYS A 31 7.36 9.48 -1.88
CA LYS A 31 7.41 10.50 -2.94
C LYS A 31 6.04 10.69 -3.61
N GLY A 32 5.73 11.93 -4.03
CA GLY A 32 4.60 12.23 -4.91
C GLY A 32 3.37 12.88 -4.26
N ALA A 33 3.50 13.44 -3.05
CA ALA A 33 2.45 14.20 -2.36
C ALA A 33 1.11 13.44 -2.25
N PHE A 34 1.19 12.13 -2.02
CA PHE A 34 0.04 11.25 -1.89
C PHE A 34 -0.50 11.23 -0.46
N ARG A 35 -1.81 11.03 -0.33
CA ARG A 35 -2.47 10.70 0.94
C ARG A 35 -2.87 9.24 0.96
N TYR A 36 -2.74 8.61 2.12
CA TYR A 36 -2.96 7.19 2.29
C TYR A 36 -4.07 6.93 3.30
N LEU A 37 -4.75 5.81 3.14
CA LEU A 37 -5.77 5.35 4.07
C LEU A 37 -5.14 4.40 5.10
N PRO A 38 -5.30 4.65 6.41
CA PRO A 38 -4.82 3.72 7.43
C PRO A 38 -5.59 2.37 7.44
N PRO A 39 -4.93 1.25 7.72
CA PRO A 39 -3.50 1.10 7.99
C PRO A 39 -2.63 0.94 6.73
N ALA A 40 -1.33 1.12 6.91
CA ALA A 40 -0.28 0.65 6.03
C ALA A 40 0.41 -0.52 6.74
N ILE A 41 0.86 -1.52 5.99
CA ILE A 41 1.32 -2.80 6.54
C ILE A 41 2.70 -3.11 5.99
N GLU A 42 3.66 -3.35 6.89
CA GLU A 42 4.96 -3.91 6.52
C GLU A 42 4.81 -5.41 6.21
N HIS A 43 5.30 -5.83 5.04
CA HIS A 43 5.39 -7.23 4.66
C HIS A 43 6.54 -7.43 3.66
N ASP A 44 7.37 -8.45 3.89
CA ASP A 44 8.54 -8.78 3.06
C ASP A 44 9.46 -7.58 2.74
N GLY A 45 9.71 -6.74 3.76
CA GLY A 45 10.58 -5.56 3.63
C GLY A 45 10.00 -4.43 2.78
N HIS A 46 8.70 -4.49 2.46
CA HIS A 46 7.98 -3.43 1.75
C HIS A 46 6.80 -2.92 2.58
N VAL A 47 6.31 -1.73 2.25
CA VAL A 47 5.12 -1.16 2.88
C VAL A 47 3.96 -1.19 1.89
N TYR A 48 2.89 -1.89 2.24
CA TYR A 48 1.65 -1.92 1.49
C TYR A 48 0.69 -0.88 2.04
N ALA A 49 0.07 -0.12 1.16
CA ALA A 49 -0.87 0.92 1.54
C ALA A 49 -1.96 1.10 0.50
N SER A 50 -3.08 1.67 0.94
CA SER A 50 -4.08 2.22 0.03
C SER A 50 -3.86 3.72 -0.11
N THR A 51 -3.76 4.20 -1.34
CA THR A 51 -3.53 5.61 -1.67
C THR A 51 -4.78 6.22 -2.26
N PHE A 52 -5.13 7.41 -1.79
CA PHE A 52 -6.15 8.25 -2.41
C PHE A 52 -5.59 8.95 -3.66
N VAL A 53 -6.30 8.85 -4.77
CA VAL A 53 -5.97 9.47 -6.05
C VAL A 53 -7.23 10.11 -6.65
N PRO A 54 -7.11 11.05 -7.60
CA PRO A 54 -8.28 11.57 -8.30
C PRO A 54 -9.13 10.43 -8.89
N GLY A 55 -10.39 10.37 -8.46
CA GLY A 55 -11.36 9.35 -8.89
C GLY A 55 -11.40 8.06 -8.07
N GLY A 56 -10.67 7.95 -6.94
CA GLY A 56 -10.80 6.80 -6.03
C GLY A 56 -9.52 6.44 -5.28
N PHE A 57 -9.28 5.14 -5.13
CA PHE A 57 -8.17 4.56 -4.40
C PHE A 57 -7.37 3.59 -5.24
N GLU A 58 -6.08 3.46 -4.93
CA GLU A 58 -5.19 2.48 -5.54
C GLU A 58 -4.45 1.73 -4.42
N LEU A 59 -4.40 0.40 -4.51
CA LEU A 59 -3.47 -0.37 -3.70
C LEU A 59 -2.07 -0.20 -4.26
N CYS A 60 -1.10 0.01 -3.39
CA CYS A 60 0.28 0.23 -3.78
C CYS A 60 1.25 -0.48 -2.84
N VAL A 61 2.47 -0.64 -3.34
CA VAL A 61 3.63 -1.04 -2.54
C VAL A 61 4.66 0.08 -2.59
N ILE A 62 5.31 0.31 -1.46
CA ILE A 62 6.32 1.36 -1.27
C ILE A 62 7.61 0.69 -0.83
N ASP A 63 8.69 0.99 -1.53
CA ASP A 63 10.03 0.63 -1.10
C ASP A 63 10.45 1.58 0.05
N PRO A 64 10.72 1.08 1.25
CA PRO A 64 10.97 1.92 2.43
C PRO A 64 12.33 2.64 2.39
N VAL A 65 13.24 2.25 1.48
CA VAL A 65 14.57 2.86 1.33
C VAL A 65 14.51 4.02 0.34
N THR A 66 13.93 3.76 -0.83
CA THR A 66 13.84 4.74 -1.93
C THR A 66 12.62 5.64 -1.82
N LEU A 67 11.63 5.24 -1.02
CA LEU A 67 10.34 5.89 -0.83
C LEU A 67 9.54 6.02 -2.13
N VAL A 68 9.83 5.14 -3.09
CA VAL A 68 9.14 5.07 -4.38
C VAL A 68 7.94 4.15 -4.25
N ARG A 69 6.78 4.66 -4.67
CA ARG A 69 5.52 3.94 -4.75
C ARG A 69 5.37 3.25 -6.11
N ARG A 70 4.86 2.03 -6.11
CA ARG A 70 4.37 1.32 -7.30
C ARG A 70 2.91 0.91 -7.10
N THR A 71 2.07 1.31 -8.03
CA THR A 71 0.65 0.90 -8.05
C THR A 71 0.53 -0.60 -8.35
N LEU A 72 -0.38 -1.27 -7.65
CA LEU A 72 -0.64 -2.71 -7.75
C LEU A 72 -2.01 -3.02 -8.35
N SER A 73 -3.01 -2.17 -8.09
CA SER A 73 -4.38 -2.36 -8.54
C SER A 73 -4.76 -1.32 -9.60
N PRO A 74 -5.82 -1.56 -10.39
CA PRO A 74 -6.55 -0.47 -11.03
C PRO A 74 -7.15 0.46 -9.97
N ARG A 75 -7.75 1.55 -10.44
CA ARG A 75 -8.50 2.47 -9.57
C ARG A 75 -9.75 1.78 -9.04
N LEU A 76 -9.91 1.84 -7.72
CA LEU A 76 -11.02 1.27 -6.97
C LEU A 76 -11.86 2.40 -6.37
N PRO A 77 -13.19 2.27 -6.25
CA PRO A 77 -14.03 3.25 -5.58
C PRO A 77 -13.60 3.47 -4.12
N TYR A 78 -13.24 2.38 -3.44
CA TYR A 78 -12.66 2.36 -2.10
C TYR A 78 -11.85 1.09 -1.90
N ALA A 79 -10.78 1.18 -1.11
CA ALA A 79 -10.00 0.02 -0.71
C ALA A 79 -9.29 0.30 0.60
N ARG A 80 -9.75 -0.29 1.72
CA ARG A 80 -9.03 -0.21 2.99
C ARG A 80 -8.25 -1.48 3.23
N LEU A 81 -6.94 -1.36 3.35
CA LEU A 81 -6.08 -2.51 3.61
C LEU A 81 -6.38 -3.11 4.99
N VAL A 82 -6.48 -4.43 5.08
CA VAL A 82 -6.72 -5.16 6.34
C VAL A 82 -5.47 -5.95 6.73
N ARG A 83 -4.93 -6.71 5.77
CA ARG A 83 -3.78 -7.60 5.97
C ARG A 83 -3.07 -7.85 4.63
N VAL A 84 -1.88 -8.43 4.71
CA VAL A 84 -1.14 -8.91 3.54
C VAL A 84 -0.86 -10.39 3.74
N GLU A 85 -1.17 -11.20 2.73
CA GLU A 85 -0.94 -12.65 2.67
C GLU A 85 0.05 -12.95 1.54
N GLU A 86 0.60 -14.18 1.46
CA GLU A 86 1.55 -14.58 0.41
C GLU A 86 1.00 -14.37 -1.02
N GLY A 87 -0.33 -14.35 -1.18
CA GLY A 87 -1.00 -14.06 -2.45
C GLY A 87 -1.19 -12.58 -2.77
N GLY A 88 -0.98 -11.66 -1.82
CA GLY A 88 -1.15 -10.21 -2.01
C GLY A 88 -1.97 -9.51 -0.91
N PRO A 89 -2.27 -8.20 -1.08
CA PRO A 89 -3.01 -7.44 -0.09
C PRO A 89 -4.49 -7.85 -0.05
N VAL A 90 -5.01 -8.02 1.16
CA VAL A 90 -6.45 -8.18 1.45
C VAL A 90 -7.00 -6.87 1.96
N TYR A 91 -8.09 -6.41 1.35
CA TYR A 91 -8.71 -5.13 1.65
C TYR A 91 -10.22 -5.28 1.82
N VAL A 92 -10.87 -4.23 2.31
CA VAL A 92 -12.33 -4.14 2.41
C VAL A 92 -12.84 -3.05 1.48
N ASP A 93 -13.90 -3.37 0.73
CA ASP A 93 -14.66 -2.39 -0.04
C ASP A 93 -15.86 -1.91 0.77
N ALA A 94 -15.78 -0.68 1.29
CA ALA A 94 -16.86 -0.07 2.05
C ALA A 94 -18.06 0.33 1.18
N PHE A 95 -17.89 0.54 -0.14
CA PHE A 95 -19.03 0.81 -1.03
C PHE A 95 -19.89 -0.43 -1.25
N VAL A 96 -19.30 -1.62 -1.17
CA VAL A 96 -20.01 -2.91 -1.32
C VAL A 96 -20.23 -3.53 0.06
N HIS A 97 -20.93 -2.81 0.94
CA HIS A 97 -21.32 -3.29 2.27
C HIS A 97 -20.16 -3.81 3.16
N GLY A 98 -18.92 -3.35 2.93
CA GLY A 98 -17.78 -3.78 3.72
C GLY A 98 -17.31 -5.20 3.40
N GLN A 99 -17.46 -5.66 2.16
CA GLN A 99 -17.02 -6.98 1.74
C GLN A 99 -15.47 -7.08 1.73
N GLU A 100 -14.93 -8.18 2.24
CA GLU A 100 -13.51 -8.51 2.04
C GLU A 100 -13.25 -8.81 0.56
N CYS A 101 -12.24 -8.16 0.01
CA CYS A 101 -11.75 -8.34 -1.34
C CYS A 101 -10.25 -8.67 -1.30
N ARG A 102 -9.80 -9.55 -2.18
CA ARG A 102 -8.40 -9.94 -2.29
C ARG A 102 -7.83 -9.42 -3.59
N TRP A 103 -6.63 -8.83 -3.51
CA TRP A 103 -5.85 -8.48 -4.69
C TRP A 103 -4.66 -9.40 -4.82
N GLU A 104 -4.57 -10.14 -5.93
CA GLU A 104 -3.45 -11.03 -6.18
C GLU A 104 -2.24 -10.25 -6.71
N LEU A 105 -1.12 -10.32 -5.98
CA LEU A 105 0.15 -9.85 -6.47
C LEU A 105 0.73 -10.91 -7.40
N ALA A 106 0.98 -10.55 -8.66
CA ALA A 106 1.99 -11.27 -9.41
C ALA A 106 3.32 -11.07 -8.64
N PRO A 107 4.01 -12.13 -8.18
CA PRO A 107 5.25 -11.99 -7.44
C PRO A 107 6.22 -11.15 -8.28
N PRO A 108 6.88 -10.12 -7.70
CA PRO A 108 7.89 -9.38 -8.44
C PRO A 108 8.93 -10.40 -8.90
N LYS A 109 9.11 -10.53 -10.23
CA LYS A 109 10.05 -11.48 -10.82
C LYS A 109 11.42 -11.32 -10.14
N ARG A 110 11.80 -12.24 -9.26
CA ARG A 110 13.18 -12.39 -8.79
C ARG A 110 14.01 -12.82 -9.99
N GLY A 111 14.62 -11.87 -10.71
CA GLY A 111 15.46 -12.24 -11.86
C GLY A 111 15.82 -11.14 -12.84
N GLY A 112 16.30 -9.99 -12.36
CA GLY A 112 16.99 -9.00 -13.20
C GLY A 112 18.51 -9.20 -13.13
N LEU A 113 19.07 -9.80 -14.18
CA LEU A 113 20.51 -9.99 -14.54
C LEU A 113 21.52 -10.62 -13.57
N LEU A 114 21.41 -10.52 -12.24
CA LEU A 114 22.44 -11.06 -11.32
C LEU A 114 22.32 -12.57 -11.06
N GLY A 115 21.13 -13.16 -11.25
CA GLY A 115 20.90 -14.59 -11.04
C GLY A 115 21.46 -15.51 -12.14
N ARG A 116 21.91 -14.97 -13.28
CA ARG A 116 22.49 -15.76 -14.38
C ARG A 116 24.01 -15.93 -14.29
N LEU A 117 24.69 -15.23 -13.38
CA LEU A 117 26.15 -15.29 -13.26
C LEU A 117 26.67 -16.22 -12.15
N LEU A 118 25.79 -16.78 -11.31
CA LEU A 118 26.18 -17.63 -10.17
C LEU A 118 25.74 -19.09 -10.27
N LYS A 119 25.31 -19.55 -11.46
CA LYS A 119 25.32 -20.99 -11.77
C LYS A 119 26.59 -21.32 -12.54
N ARG A 120 27.69 -21.47 -11.81
CA ARG A 120 28.78 -22.38 -12.18
C ARG A 120 28.55 -23.69 -11.45
#